data_AF-A0A4U0V3G9-F1
#
_entry.id   AF-A0A4U0V3G9-F1
#
_cell.length_a   1.000
_cell.length_b   1.000
_cell.length_c   1.000
_cell.angle_alpha   90.00
_cell.angle_beta   90.00
_cell.angle_gamma   90.00
#
_symmetry.space_group_name_H-M   'P 1'
#
loop_
_entity.id
_entity.type
_entity.pdbx_description
1 polymer ?
#
loop_
_entity_poly.entity_id
_entity_poly.type
_entity_poly.pdbx_seq_one_letter_code
_entity_poly.pdbx_strand_id
1 'polypeptide(L)'
;MSSKGSSGSFNSGSGSGGDKGGGYEVTSRGTNSQGNNYDARDYGSSASNSNSYHYSNSDGSYYYNNPNGSTYYNDGAGKADYTPPGGKK
;
A
#
# COMPACT_ATOMS: atom_id res chain seq x y z
N MET A 1 -10.97 14.95 -27.75
CA MET A 1 -9.72 14.79 -26.97
C MET A 1 -9.33 16.14 -26.40
N SER A 2 -9.45 16.33 -25.09
CA SER A 2 -8.70 17.32 -24.28
C SER A 2 -9.34 17.47 -22.91
N SER A 3 -8.60 17.00 -21.90
CA SER A 3 -8.23 17.77 -20.71
C SER A 3 -9.33 18.16 -19.72
N LYS A 4 -9.46 17.35 -18.66
CA LYS A 4 -9.61 17.89 -17.30
C LYS A 4 -8.85 16.99 -16.34
N GLY A 5 -7.54 17.25 -16.25
CA GLY A 5 -6.75 16.82 -15.11
C GLY A 5 -7.26 17.56 -13.89
N SER A 6 -8.12 16.91 -13.12
CA SER A 6 -8.38 17.33 -11.76
C SER A 6 -7.21 16.86 -10.92
N SER A 7 -6.34 17.82 -10.65
CA SER A 7 -5.35 17.84 -9.59
C SER A 7 -5.92 17.23 -8.30
N GLY A 8 -5.75 15.93 -8.14
CA GLY A 8 -5.56 15.36 -6.82
C GLY A 8 -4.27 15.99 -6.33
N SER A 9 -4.38 17.00 -5.47
CA SER A 9 -3.24 17.48 -4.71
C SER A 9 -2.69 16.27 -3.97
N PHE A 10 -1.64 15.67 -4.49
CA PHE A 10 -0.75 14.84 -3.70
C PHE A 10 -0.13 15.83 -2.73
N ASN A 11 -0.82 16.02 -1.61
CA ASN A 11 -0.26 16.77 -0.50
C ASN A 11 0.98 15.99 -0.10
N SER A 12 2.12 16.51 -0.55
CA SER A 12 3.46 16.16 -0.11
C SER A 12 3.59 16.52 1.37
N GLY A 13 2.82 15.82 2.21
CA GLY A 13 2.98 15.83 3.64
C GLY A 13 4.18 14.95 3.95
N SER A 14 5.37 15.55 3.91
CA SER A 14 6.49 15.11 4.73
C SER A 14 6.09 15.23 6.21
N GLY A 15 5.19 14.36 6.66
CA GLY A 15 4.76 14.24 8.04
C GLY A 15 5.33 12.94 8.56
N SER A 16 6.51 12.98 9.17
CA SER A 16 6.96 11.93 10.07
C SER A 16 5.98 11.88 11.24
N GLY A 17 4.86 11.20 11.05
CA GLY A 17 3.80 11.06 12.02
C GLY A 17 3.24 9.68 11.83
N GLY A 18 3.48 8.78 12.79
CA GLY A 18 2.80 7.51 12.83
C GLY A 18 1.31 7.77 12.91
N ASP A 19 0.62 7.64 11.78
CA ASP A 19 -0.82 7.80 11.67
C ASP A 19 -1.49 6.64 12.42
N LYS A 20 -1.70 6.81 13.74
CA LYS A 20 -2.48 5.91 14.61
C LYS A 20 -3.98 5.93 14.26
N GLY A 21 -4.33 6.04 12.97
CA GLY A 21 -5.70 6.05 12.45
C GLY A 21 -6.20 4.68 12.02
N GLY A 22 -5.31 3.71 11.81
CA GLY A 22 -5.61 2.29 11.72
C GLY A 22 -4.85 1.57 12.83
N GLY A 23 -5.26 0.39 13.26
CA GLY A 23 -4.58 -0.40 14.30
C GLY A 23 -3.18 -0.92 13.90
N TYR A 24 -2.35 -0.07 13.29
CA TYR A 24 -0.99 -0.34 12.86
C TYR A 24 -0.10 0.90 13.03
N GLU A 25 1.20 0.66 13.14
CA GLU A 25 2.25 1.67 13.07
C GLU A 25 2.92 1.61 11.70
N VAL A 26 3.13 2.76 11.05
CA VAL A 26 3.96 2.81 9.83
C VAL A 26 5.43 2.77 10.26
N THR A 27 6.09 1.65 10.02
CA THR A 27 7.48 1.44 10.48
C THR A 27 8.53 1.95 9.50
N SER A 28 8.18 2.02 8.22
CA SER A 28 9.06 2.52 7.17
C SER A 28 8.23 2.93 5.96
N ARG A 29 8.70 3.92 5.21
CA ARG A 29 8.11 4.30 3.93
C ARG A 29 9.15 4.89 3.01
N GLY A 30 8.88 4.87 1.71
CA GLY A 30 9.78 5.46 0.73
C GLY A 30 9.12 5.63 -0.63
N THR A 31 9.76 6.47 -1.45
CA THR A 31 9.43 6.67 -2.86
C THR A 31 10.68 6.47 -3.69
N ASN A 32 10.60 5.66 -4.74
CA ASN A 32 11.73 5.44 -5.65
C ASN A 32 11.76 6.52 -6.76
N SER A 33 12.83 6.54 -7.57
CA SER A 33 13.00 7.52 -8.65
C SER A 33 11.94 7.45 -9.76
N GLN A 34 11.17 6.36 -9.83
CA GLN A 34 10.08 6.17 -10.78
C GLN A 34 8.72 6.66 -10.23
N GLY A 35 8.71 7.17 -8.99
CA GLY A 35 7.49 7.63 -8.31
C GLY A 35 6.68 6.53 -7.64
N ASN A 36 7.21 5.30 -7.54
CA ASN A 36 6.53 4.22 -6.83
C ASN A 36 6.72 4.39 -5.33
N ASN A 37 5.67 4.11 -4.56
CA ASN A 37 5.63 4.31 -3.13
C ASN A 37 5.52 2.97 -2.39
N TYR A 38 6.15 2.90 -1.22
CA TYR A 38 6.11 1.77 -0.31
C TYR A 38 5.83 2.26 1.11
N ASP A 39 4.94 1.58 1.83
CA ASP A 39 4.68 1.77 3.25
C ASP A 39 4.68 0.42 3.99
N ALA A 40 5.65 0.22 4.88
CA ALA A 40 5.70 -0.88 5.83
C ALA A 40 4.80 -0.59 7.03
N ARG A 41 4.07 -1.60 7.50
CA ARG A 41 3.09 -1.48 8.58
C ARG A 41 3.28 -2.59 9.60
N ASP A 42 3.29 -2.23 10.87
CA ASP A 42 3.30 -3.16 11.99
C ASP A 42 1.95 -3.12 12.71
N TYR A 43 1.23 -4.23 12.69
CA TYR A 43 -0.06 -4.41 13.36
C TYR A 43 0.09 -5.01 14.77
N GLY A 44 1.33 -5.12 15.26
CA GLY A 44 1.69 -5.70 16.54
C GLY A 44 1.84 -7.22 16.52
N SER A 45 2.23 -7.79 17.66
CA SER A 45 2.55 -9.21 17.80
C SER A 45 1.36 -10.16 17.58
N SER A 46 0.13 -9.65 17.60
CA SER A 46 -1.09 -10.42 17.32
C SER A 46 -1.35 -10.64 15.83
N ALA A 47 -0.63 -9.93 14.95
CA ALA A 47 -0.76 -10.11 13.51
C ALA A 47 -0.19 -11.46 13.08
N SER A 48 -0.92 -12.19 12.23
CA SER A 48 -0.43 -13.43 11.63
C SER A 48 0.74 -13.20 10.67
N ASN A 49 0.87 -11.98 10.16
CA ASN A 49 1.93 -11.55 9.27
C ASN A 49 2.57 -10.25 9.80
N SER A 50 3.79 -10.36 10.30
CA SER A 50 4.59 -9.24 10.80
C SER A 50 5.18 -8.36 9.69
N ASN A 51 5.14 -8.81 8.44
CA ASN A 51 5.68 -8.07 7.29
C ASN A 51 4.53 -7.46 6.47
N SER A 52 3.63 -6.73 7.12
CA SER A 52 2.54 -6.09 6.40
C SER A 52 3.04 -4.86 5.66
N TYR A 53 2.60 -4.66 4.43
CA TYR A 53 3.01 -3.50 3.65
C TYR A 53 2.02 -3.18 2.52
N HIS A 54 2.11 -1.94 2.06
CA HIS A 54 1.43 -1.45 0.87
C HIS A 54 2.47 -0.94 -0.12
N TYR A 55 2.30 -1.30 -1.38
CA TYR A 55 3.15 -0.83 -2.47
C TYR A 55 2.26 -0.28 -3.58
N SER A 56 2.57 0.90 -4.09
CA SER A 56 1.84 1.54 -5.19
C SER A 56 2.80 1.94 -6.28
N ASN A 57 2.42 1.66 -7.52
CA ASN A 57 3.18 2.06 -8.69
C ASN A 57 2.57 3.30 -9.33
N SER A 58 3.41 4.04 -10.04
CA SER A 58 2.99 5.23 -10.80
C SER A 58 2.00 4.92 -11.92
N ASP A 59 1.93 3.66 -12.37
CA ASP A 59 0.94 3.20 -13.36
C ASP A 59 -0.45 2.93 -12.77
N GLY A 60 -0.62 3.14 -11.46
CA GLY A 60 -1.89 2.94 -10.73
C GLY A 60 -2.07 1.52 -10.20
N SER A 61 -1.20 0.57 -10.54
CA SER A 61 -1.18 -0.75 -9.92
C SER A 61 -0.73 -0.66 -8.47
N TYR A 62 -1.23 -1.55 -7.62
CA TYR A 62 -0.85 -1.58 -6.21
C TYR A 62 -0.96 -3.00 -5.63
N TYR A 63 -0.24 -3.19 -4.53
CA TYR A 63 -0.16 -4.45 -3.82
C TYR A 63 -0.29 -4.24 -2.31
N TYR A 64 -1.06 -5.11 -1.67
CA TYR A 64 -1.18 -5.22 -0.22
C TYR A 64 -0.67 -6.58 0.25
N ASN A 65 0.21 -6.55 1.24
CA ASN A 65 0.53 -7.67 2.10
C ASN A 65 -0.13 -7.41 3.46
N ASN A 66 -1.18 -8.15 3.79
CA ASN A 66 -2.05 -7.83 4.91
C ASN A 66 -1.62 -8.55 6.21
N PRO A 67 -1.98 -8.04 7.40
CA PRO A 67 -1.61 -8.63 8.69
C PRO A 67 -2.24 -9.99 8.96
N ASN A 68 -3.36 -10.30 8.30
CA ASN A 68 -3.97 -11.63 8.35
C ASN A 68 -3.25 -12.64 7.45
N GLY A 69 -2.20 -12.25 6.72
CA GLY A 69 -1.48 -13.11 5.78
C GLY A 69 -2.10 -13.22 4.38
N SER A 70 -3.21 -12.52 4.11
CA SER A 70 -3.75 -12.40 2.76
C SER A 70 -2.94 -11.41 1.92
N THR A 71 -3.04 -11.53 0.61
CA THR A 71 -2.46 -10.56 -0.33
C THR A 71 -3.52 -10.09 -1.30
N TYR A 72 -3.38 -8.85 -1.75
CA TYR A 72 -4.24 -8.28 -2.78
C TYR A 72 -3.40 -7.52 -3.78
N TYR A 73 -3.56 -7.82 -5.06
CA TYR A 73 -2.91 -7.13 -6.17
C TYR A 73 -3.98 -6.49 -7.06
N ASN A 74 -3.76 -5.27 -7.50
CA ASN A 74 -4.57 -4.60 -8.51
C ASN A 74 -3.62 -4.13 -9.63
N ASP A 75 -4.01 -4.37 -10.87
CA ASP A 75 -3.20 -4.05 -12.04
C ASP A 75 -3.30 -2.60 -12.51
N GLY A 76 -4.12 -1.77 -11.88
CA GLY A 76 -4.40 -0.39 -12.30
C GLY A 76 -5.29 -0.28 -13.55
N ALA A 77 -5.64 -1.41 -14.18
CA ALA A 77 -6.42 -1.51 -15.41
C ALA A 77 -7.79 -2.19 -15.20
N GLY A 78 -8.18 -2.41 -13.95
CA GLY A 78 -9.50 -2.95 -13.58
C GLY A 78 -9.52 -4.48 -13.41
N LYS A 79 -8.36 -5.11 -13.19
CA LYS A 79 -8.25 -6.47 -12.66
C LYS A 79 -7.64 -6.43 -11.27
N ALA A 80 -8.03 -7.39 -10.45
CA ALA A 80 -7.45 -7.58 -9.15
C ALA A 80 -7.45 -9.06 -8.77
N ASP A 81 -6.40 -9.44 -8.05
CA ASP A 81 -6.19 -10.79 -7.54
C ASP A 81 -6.12 -10.74 -6.02
N TYR A 82 -7.00 -11.51 -5.38
CA TYR A 82 -6.97 -11.71 -3.94
C TYR A 82 -6.47 -13.13 -3.63
N THR A 83 -5.45 -13.22 -2.79
CA THR A 83 -4.96 -14.50 -2.27
C THR A 83 -5.33 -14.58 -0.79
N PRO A 84 -6.16 -15.56 -0.37
CA PRO A 84 -6.50 -15.73 1.02
C PRO A 84 -5.28 -16.16 1.86
N PRO A 85 -5.31 -15.96 3.18
CA PRO A 85 -4.26 -16.44 4.07
C PRO A 85 -4.02 -17.94 3.90
N GLY A 86 -2.75 -18.36 3.80
CA GLY A 86 -2.39 -19.76 3.61
C GLY A 86 -2.66 -20.31 2.20
N GLY A 87 -3.13 -19.48 1.26
CA GLY A 87 -3.20 -19.82 -0.16
C GLY A 87 -1.79 -20.03 -0.72
N LYS A 88 -1.51 -21.20 -1.29
CA LYS A 88 -0.29 -21.45 -2.06
C LYS A 88 -0.44 -20.77 -3.42
N LYS A 89 0.55 -19.97 -3.82
CA LYS A 89 0.68 -19.48 -5.19
C LYS A 89 1.08 -20.61 -6.13
#